data_AF-A0A658R4Z9-F1
#
_entry.id   AF-A0A658R4Z9-F1
#
_cell.length_a   1.000
_cell.length_b   1.000
_cell.length_c   1.000
_cell.angle_alpha   90.00
_cell.angle_beta   90.00
_cell.angle_gamma   90.00
#
_symmetry.space_group_name_H-M   'P 1'
#
loop_
_entity.id
_entity.type
_entity.pdbx_description
1 polymer ?
#
loop_
_entity_poly.entity_id
_entity_poly.type
_entity_poly.pdbx_seq_one_letter_code
_entity_poly.pdbx_strand_id
1 'polypeptide(L)'
;MKVRELLERLSNVDPDSVVLFLEAWSWIDEADEIATVTVPTEAWTFEESSQPGHGYSVFYPGNDRDIEERSRRYVRQRQVRVVILSNGTIDLKRDSQPFVSDIDPN
;
A
#
# COMPACT_ATOMS: atom_id res chain seq x y z
N MET A 1 -16.70 -9.70 -0.03
CA MET A 1 -16.88 -9.91 1.39
C MET A 1 -18.00 -9.01 1.86
N LYS A 2 -18.85 -9.47 2.79
CA LYS A 2 -19.83 -8.57 3.43
C LYS A 2 -19.12 -7.63 4.42
N VAL A 3 -19.70 -6.47 4.68
CA VAL A 3 -19.17 -5.50 5.66
C VAL A 3 -18.91 -6.15 7.03
N ARG A 4 -19.84 -6.97 7.53
CA ARG A 4 -19.67 -7.67 8.82
C ARG A 4 -18.43 -8.57 8.85
N GLU A 5 -18.16 -9.27 7.75
CA GLU A 5 -17.02 -10.20 7.64
C GLU A 5 -15.70 -9.42 7.57
N LEU A 6 -15.71 -8.27 6.90
CA LEU A 6 -14.58 -7.35 6.88
C LEU A 6 -14.30 -6.81 8.28
N LEU A 7 -15.33 -6.33 8.99
CA LEU A 7 -15.19 -5.82 10.36
C LEU A 7 -14.70 -6.90 11.33
N GLU A 8 -15.20 -8.13 11.22
CA GLU A 8 -14.72 -9.27 12.00
C GLU A 8 -13.23 -9.53 11.74
N ARG A 9 -12.78 -9.50 10.48
CA ARG A 9 -11.36 -9.66 10.12
C ARG A 9 -10.48 -8.50 10.59
N LEU A 10 -11.02 -7.29 10.68
CA LEU A 10 -10.32 -6.09 11.14
C LEU A 10 -10.36 -5.90 12.66
N SER A 11 -11.14 -6.71 13.38
CA SER A 11 -11.43 -6.50 14.81
C SER A 11 -10.21 -6.45 15.74
N ASN A 12 -9.11 -7.11 15.36
CA ASN A 12 -7.85 -7.15 16.12
C ASN A 12 -6.69 -6.43 15.41
N VAL A 13 -6.98 -5.67 14.37
CA VAL A 13 -5.98 -4.90 13.63
C VAL A 13 -5.75 -3.57 14.33
N ASP A 14 -4.51 -3.08 14.30
CA ASP A 14 -4.17 -1.75 14.76
C ASP A 14 -5.02 -0.70 14.00
N PRO A 15 -5.87 0.09 14.69
CA PRO A 15 -6.77 1.04 14.05
C PRO A 15 -6.06 2.17 13.32
N ASP A 16 -4.77 2.40 13.61
CA ASP A 16 -3.95 3.39 12.90
C ASP A 16 -3.26 2.81 11.65
N SER A 17 -3.56 1.55 11.28
CA SER A 17 -3.04 0.93 10.07
C SER A 17 -3.58 1.57 8.79
N VAL A 18 -2.71 1.70 7.79
CA VAL A 18 -3.09 2.16 6.45
C VAL A 18 -3.74 1.02 5.67
N VAL A 19 -4.93 1.24 5.13
CA VAL A 19 -5.61 0.27 4.25
C VAL A 19 -5.15 0.48 2.81
N LEU A 20 -4.55 -0.55 2.22
CA LEU A 20 -4.14 -0.62 0.81
C LEU A 20 -5.11 -1.52 0.07
N PHE A 21 -5.54 -1.10 -1.12
CA PHE A 21 -6.33 -1.93 -2.02
C PHE A 21 -5.49 -2.26 -3.25
N LEU A 22 -5.30 -3.55 -3.52
CA LEU A 22 -4.60 -4.05 -4.70
C LEU A 22 -5.65 -4.53 -5.70
N GLU A 23 -5.91 -3.67 -6.67
CA GLU A 23 -6.86 -3.88 -7.74
C GLU A 23 -6.11 -4.13 -9.06
N ALA A 24 -6.60 -5.07 -9.86
CA ALA A 24 -6.15 -5.21 -11.24
C ALA A 24 -7.05 -4.34 -12.12
N TRP A 25 -6.53 -3.19 -12.59
CA TRP A 25 -7.10 -2.35 -13.65
C TRP A 25 -8.63 -2.38 -13.77
N SER A 26 -9.35 -1.67 -12.90
CA SER A 26 -10.82 -1.63 -13.01
C SER A 26 -11.45 -0.25 -13.12
N TRP A 27 -12.42 -0.16 -14.02
CA TRP A 27 -13.41 0.90 -14.10
C TRP A 27 -14.52 0.71 -13.06
N ILE A 28 -15.37 1.71 -12.87
CA ILE A 28 -16.40 1.69 -11.81
C ILE A 28 -17.45 0.58 -11.98
N ASP A 29 -17.70 0.15 -13.22
CA ASP A 29 -18.54 -0.99 -13.58
C ASP A 29 -17.82 -2.34 -13.46
N GLU A 30 -16.51 -2.31 -13.25
CA GLU A 30 -15.64 -3.45 -12.96
C GLU A 30 -15.33 -3.56 -11.45
N ALA A 31 -16.09 -2.83 -10.61
CA ALA A 31 -15.99 -2.94 -9.16
C ALA A 31 -16.18 -4.40 -8.72
N ASP A 32 -15.15 -4.94 -8.07
CA ASP A 32 -15.10 -6.34 -7.68
C ASP A 32 -15.24 -6.52 -6.16
N GLU A 33 -15.66 -7.72 -5.77
CA GLU A 33 -15.81 -8.12 -4.39
C GLU A 33 -14.43 -8.29 -3.72
N ILE A 34 -14.20 -7.68 -2.56
CA ILE A 34 -13.01 -8.00 -1.75
C ILE A 34 -13.04 -9.48 -1.40
N ALA A 35 -12.05 -10.23 -1.88
CA ALA A 35 -11.89 -11.66 -1.64
C ALA A 35 -10.96 -11.91 -0.42
N THR A 36 -9.90 -11.11 -0.30
CA THR A 36 -8.84 -11.33 0.69
C THR A 36 -8.59 -10.08 1.54
N VAL A 37 -8.32 -10.32 2.82
CA VAL A 37 -7.82 -9.31 3.78
C VAL A 37 -6.53 -9.90 4.35
N THR A 38 -5.41 -9.23 4.15
CA THR A 38 -4.10 -9.65 4.64
C THR A 38 -3.53 -8.58 5.55
N VAL A 39 -3.05 -9.00 6.73
CA VAL A 39 -2.43 -8.13 7.72
C VAL A 39 -0.98 -8.57 7.87
N PRO A 40 -0.01 -7.89 7.22
CA PRO A 40 1.40 -8.22 7.36
C PRO A 40 1.87 -8.12 8.81
N THR A 41 2.72 -9.08 9.22
CA THR A 41 3.31 -9.09 10.57
C THR A 41 4.35 -7.99 10.76
N GLU A 42 5.00 -7.58 9.68
CA GLU A 42 6.04 -6.55 9.66
C GLU A 42 5.47 -5.19 9.23
N ALA A 43 6.09 -4.12 9.72
CA ALA A 43 5.80 -2.78 9.22
C ALA A 43 6.29 -2.65 7.77
N TRP A 44 5.60 -1.82 7.01
CA TRP A 44 5.98 -1.43 5.66
C TRP A 44 6.58 -0.04 5.69
N THR A 45 7.44 0.25 4.72
CA THR A 45 7.88 1.62 4.47
C THR A 45 6.86 2.31 3.58
N PHE A 46 6.34 3.45 4.05
CA PHE A 46 5.72 4.46 3.21
C PHE A 46 6.77 5.47 2.81
N GLU A 47 6.97 5.63 1.51
CA GLU A 47 7.90 6.57 0.93
C GLU A 47 7.16 7.56 0.04
N GLU A 48 7.35 8.85 0.31
CA GLU A 48 6.79 9.94 -0.51
C GLU A 48 7.93 10.81 -1.04
N SER A 49 7.87 11.15 -2.32
CA SER A 49 8.75 12.15 -2.94
C SER A 49 7.96 13.42 -3.22
N SER A 50 8.55 14.54 -2.83
CA SER A 50 8.05 15.90 -3.11
C SER A 50 8.79 16.57 -4.27
N GLN A 51 9.48 15.79 -5.10
CA GLN A 51 10.23 16.34 -6.23
C GLN A 51 9.29 17.01 -7.25
N PRO A 52 9.54 18.27 -7.64
CA PRO A 52 8.72 18.96 -8.63
C PRO A 52 8.62 18.18 -9.94
N GLY A 53 7.40 17.91 -10.39
CA GLY A 53 7.11 17.16 -11.62
C GLY A 53 7.33 15.65 -11.56
N HIS A 54 7.80 15.12 -10.42
CA HIS A 54 8.11 13.69 -10.22
C HIS A 54 7.75 13.24 -8.80
N GLY A 55 6.69 13.80 -8.23
CA GLY A 55 6.18 13.36 -6.94
C GLY A 55 5.63 11.95 -7.07
N TYR A 56 5.90 11.12 -6.07
CA TYR A 56 5.33 9.78 -6.00
C TYR A 56 5.03 9.43 -4.55
N SER A 57 4.20 8.41 -4.38
CA SER A 57 4.01 7.75 -3.10
C SER A 57 3.99 6.25 -3.31
N VAL A 58 4.74 5.52 -2.49
CA VAL A 58 4.89 4.07 -2.63
C VAL A 58 4.94 3.41 -1.26
N PHE A 59 4.31 2.23 -1.20
CA PHE A 59 4.40 1.32 -0.06
C PHE A 59 5.20 0.10 -0.47
N TYR A 60 6.15 -0.33 0.38
CA TYR A 60 6.86 -1.58 0.18
C TYR A 60 7.23 -2.25 1.50
N PRO A 61 7.35 -3.60 1.52
CA PRO A 61 7.78 -4.33 2.72
C PRO A 61 9.21 -3.98 3.14
N GLY A 62 9.46 -3.98 4.44
CA GLY A 62 10.80 -3.79 5.01
C GLY A 62 11.21 -2.32 5.13
N ASN A 63 12.44 -2.09 5.60
CA ASN A 63 12.85 -0.78 6.14
C ASN A 63 13.68 0.09 5.20
N ASP A 64 14.32 -0.51 4.18
CA ASP A 64 15.44 0.16 3.52
C ASP A 64 15.42 -0.07 2.00
N ARG A 65 15.09 0.98 1.26
CA ARG A 65 15.70 1.20 -0.06
C ARG A 65 16.80 2.22 0.09
N ASP A 66 17.96 1.92 -0.48
CA ASP A 66 19.07 2.86 -0.56
C ASP A 66 18.65 4.02 -1.45
N ILE A 67 18.19 5.12 -0.83
CA ILE A 67 17.86 6.35 -1.55
C ILE A 67 19.19 7.01 -1.92
N GLU A 68 19.39 7.26 -3.21
CA GLU A 68 20.50 8.07 -3.70
C GLU A 68 20.60 9.38 -2.91
N GLU A 69 21.81 9.76 -2.51
CA GLU A 69 22.04 10.90 -1.62
C GLU A 69 21.41 12.21 -2.13
N ARG A 70 21.35 12.39 -3.46
CA ARG A 70 20.71 13.54 -4.11
C ARG A 70 19.19 13.61 -3.91
N SER A 71 18.54 12.47 -3.75
CA SER A 71 17.08 12.35 -3.60
C SER A 71 16.61 12.46 -2.15
N ARG A 72 17.50 12.28 -1.17
CA ARG A 72 17.18 12.35 0.28
C ARG A 72 16.54 13.65 0.73
N ARG A 73 16.77 14.76 0.02
CA ARG A 73 16.17 16.06 0.35
C ARG A 73 14.69 16.18 -0.03
N TYR A 74 14.21 15.29 -0.91
CA TYR A 74 12.84 15.29 -1.42
C TYR A 74 12.03 14.09 -0.98
N VAL A 75 12.71 13.02 -0.57
CA VAL A 75 12.11 11.75 -0.18
C VAL A 75 11.98 11.66 1.34
N ARG A 76 10.79 11.30 1.81
CA ARG A 76 10.51 11.00 3.22
C ARG A 76 10.06 9.56 3.33
N GLN A 77 10.63 8.84 4.29
CA GLN A 77 10.26 7.47 4.62
C GLN A 77 9.73 7.41 6.05
N ARG A 78 8.70 6.60 6.27
CA ARG A 78 8.22 6.24 7.60
C ARG A 78 7.74 4.80 7.63
N GLN A 79 7.91 4.16 8.79
CA GLN A 79 7.35 2.83 9.05
C GLN A 79 5.86 2.94 9.37
N VAL A 80 5.06 2.12 8.70
CA VAL A 80 3.59 2.09 8.86
C VAL A 80 3.10 0.66 8.97
N ARG A 81 2.06 0.44 9.79
CA ARG A 81 1.26 -0.78 9.74
C ARG A 81 0.30 -0.68 8.56
N VAL A 82 0.09 -1.80 7.87
CA VAL A 82 -0.80 -1.84 6.70
C VAL A 82 -1.79 -2.99 6.80
N VAL A 83 -2.93 -2.80 6.15
CA VAL A 83 -3.89 -3.86 5.81
C VAL A 83 -4.02 -3.88 4.31
N ILE A 84 -3.99 -5.07 3.72
CA ILE A 84 -4.10 -5.24 2.27
C ILE A 84 -5.45 -5.89 1.98
N LEU A 85 -6.24 -5.22 1.16
CA LEU A 85 -7.50 -5.70 0.61
C LEU A 85 -7.27 -6.04 -0.87
N SER A 86 -7.84 -7.15 -1.34
CA SER A 86 -7.76 -7.52 -2.76
C SER A 86 -8.96 -8.34 -3.21
N ASN A 87 -9.20 -8.33 -4.52
CA ASN A 87 -10.20 -9.17 -5.18
C ASN A 87 -9.66 -10.56 -5.58
N GLY A 88 -8.42 -10.90 -5.22
CA GLY A 88 -7.81 -12.22 -5.49
C GLY A 88 -6.76 -12.64 -4.46
N THR A 89 -6.14 -13.80 -4.66
CA THR A 89 -5.00 -14.26 -3.84
C THR A 89 -3.75 -13.48 -4.24
N ILE A 90 -3.13 -12.79 -3.27
CA ILE A 90 -1.87 -12.07 -3.48
C ILE A 90 -0.71 -12.89 -2.92
N ASP A 91 0.35 -13.06 -3.71
CA ASP A 91 1.62 -13.58 -3.22
C ASP A 91 2.57 -12.42 -2.90
N LEU A 92 2.51 -11.96 -1.65
CA LEU A 92 3.29 -10.81 -1.17
C LEU A 92 4.81 -10.98 -1.30
N LYS A 93 5.32 -12.22 -1.44
CA LYS A 93 6.74 -12.48 -1.65
C LYS A 93 7.17 -12.29 -3.11
N ARG A 94 6.23 -12.39 -4.04
CA ARG A 94 6.47 -12.25 -5.48
C ARG A 94 6.16 -10.84 -5.97
N ASP A 95 5.17 -10.20 -5.36
CA ASP A 95 4.71 -8.85 -5.68
C ASP A 95 5.41 -7.75 -4.85
N SER A 96 6.56 -8.04 -4.23
CA SER A 96 7.38 -7.06 -3.51
C SER A 96 8.02 -5.98 -4.41
N GLN A 97 7.57 -5.84 -5.66
CA GLN A 97 7.89 -4.69 -6.47
C GLN A 97 7.11 -3.47 -5.95
N PRO A 98 7.76 -2.31 -5.89
CA PRO A 98 7.20 -1.10 -5.29
C PRO A 98 5.92 -0.70 -6.03
N PHE A 99 4.80 -0.60 -5.31
CA PHE A 99 3.56 -0.07 -5.87
C PHE A 99 3.69 1.45 -6.01
N VAL A 100 4.06 1.93 -7.20
CA VAL A 100 4.19 3.37 -7.47
C VAL A 100 2.80 3.93 -7.72
N SER A 101 2.28 4.70 -6.77
CA SER A 101 1.16 5.60 -7.05
C SER A 101 1.74 6.88 -7.63
N ASP A 102 1.51 7.11 -8.92
CA ASP A 102 1.69 8.44 -9.51
C ASP A 102 0.65 9.35 -8.88
N ILE A 103 1.10 10.34 -8.10
CA ILE A 103 0.22 11.42 -7.66
C ILE A 103 0.14 12.38 -8.84
N ASP A 104 -1.03 12.41 -9.48
CA ASP A 104 -1.34 13.36 -10.54
C ASP A 104 -1.12 14.79 -10.03
N PRO A 105 -0.19 15.58 -10.62
CA PRO A 105 0.08 16.92 -10.17
C PRO A 105 -1.02 17.83 -10.71
N ASN A 106 -2.09 17.96 -9.95
CA ASN A 106 -3.12 18.98 -10.19
C ASN A 106 -2.54 20.39 -9.95
#